data_AF-A0A6F9BH45-F1
#
_entry.id   AF-A0A6F9BH45-F1
#
_cell.length_a   1.000
_cell.length_b   1.000
_cell.length_c   1.000
_cell.angle_alpha   90.00
_cell.angle_beta   90.00
_cell.angle_gamma   90.00
#
_symmetry.space_group_name_H-M   'P 1'
#
loop_
_entity.id
_entity.type
_entity.pdbx_description
1 polymer ?
#
loop_
_entity_poly.entity_id
_entity_poly.type
_entity_poly.pdbx_seq_one_letter_code
_entity_poly.pdbx_strand_id
1 'polypeptide(L)'
;MTDTSAADEEKDPDIELFVKAGSDGESIEELQDGRDVAEGGSVRKYLDGDTLTLSDCNLLPKLHVVKVVAKRYRNYEIPAELRGVWRYIRNAYSRDEFTNTCAADAEIELAYQDVAKRLSK
;
A
#
# COMPACT_ATOMS: atom_id res chain seq x y z
N MET A 1 7.14 21.84 -34.87
CA MET A 1 6.60 22.22 -33.55
C MET A 1 6.44 20.93 -32.77
N THR A 2 7.50 20.55 -32.06
CA THR A 2 7.52 19.40 -31.15
C THR A 2 7.56 19.97 -29.74
N ASP A 3 6.53 19.73 -28.96
CA ASP A 3 6.60 19.78 -27.51
C ASP A 3 5.40 19.02 -26.93
N THR A 4 5.67 18.06 -26.05
CA THR A 4 5.09 17.95 -24.70
C THR A 4 5.45 16.58 -24.12
N SER A 5 6.60 16.63 -23.44
CA SER A 5 6.98 15.96 -22.18
C SER A 5 6.33 14.63 -21.80
N ALA A 6 7.22 13.65 -21.64
CA ALA A 6 7.06 12.45 -20.84
C ALA A 6 6.45 12.78 -19.47
N ALA A 7 5.37 12.08 -19.13
CA ALA A 7 4.97 11.91 -17.74
C ALA A 7 5.75 10.70 -17.22
N ASP A 8 6.79 10.97 -16.42
CA ASP A 8 7.34 9.97 -15.53
C ASP A 8 6.21 9.55 -14.58
N GLU A 9 5.71 8.32 -14.76
CA GLU A 9 4.93 7.65 -13.72
C GLU A 9 5.87 7.42 -12.54
N GLU A 10 5.73 8.24 -11.51
CA GLU A 10 6.34 8.03 -10.19
C GLU A 10 5.67 6.82 -9.53
N LYS A 11 5.96 5.63 -10.07
CA LYS A 11 5.65 4.34 -9.48
C LYS A 11 6.42 4.25 -8.17
N ASP A 12 5.68 4.19 -7.05
CA ASP A 12 6.21 4.02 -5.70
C ASP A 12 7.26 2.89 -5.70
N PRO A 13 8.56 3.23 -5.65
CA PRO A 13 9.61 2.24 -5.82
C PRO A 13 9.65 1.29 -4.64
N ASP A 14 9.10 1.65 -3.47
CA ASP A 14 9.19 0.80 -2.28
C ASP A 14 8.24 -0.40 -2.36
N ILE A 15 7.01 -0.24 -2.89
CA ILE A 15 6.10 -1.37 -3.09
C ILE A 15 6.61 -2.30 -4.19
N GLU A 16 7.07 -1.75 -5.32
CA GLU A 16 7.71 -2.54 -6.38
C GLU A 16 8.99 -3.22 -5.88
N LEU A 17 9.80 -2.57 -5.04
CA LEU A 17 11.03 -3.16 -4.49
C LEU A 17 10.73 -4.38 -3.59
N PHE A 18 9.68 -4.33 -2.77
CA PHE A 18 9.24 -5.48 -1.99
C PHE A 18 8.59 -6.60 -2.83
N VAL A 19 8.05 -6.27 -4.00
CA VAL A 19 7.51 -7.25 -4.97
C VAL A 19 8.63 -7.82 -5.86
N LYS A 20 9.69 -7.05 -6.14
CA LYS A 20 10.78 -7.38 -7.07
C LYS A 20 12.02 -7.96 -6.40
N ALA A 21 12.11 -7.91 -5.07
CA ALA A 21 13.16 -8.58 -4.29
C ALA A 21 12.98 -10.12 -4.17
N GLY A 22 11.99 -10.72 -4.85
CA GLY A 22 12.01 -12.14 -5.19
C GLY A 22 12.87 -12.34 -6.44
N SER A 23 14.10 -12.81 -6.24
CA SER A 23 15.15 -12.91 -7.26
C SER A 23 14.96 -14.11 -8.20
N ASP A 24 13.91 -14.09 -9.00
CA ASP A 24 13.70 -14.93 -10.19
C ASP A 24 12.36 -14.54 -10.81
N GLY A 25 12.41 -13.97 -12.02
CA GLY A 25 11.25 -13.37 -12.71
C GLY A 25 10.24 -14.39 -13.23
N GLU A 26 9.56 -15.12 -12.34
CA GLU A 26 8.32 -15.80 -12.67
C GLU A 26 7.15 -14.82 -12.51
N SER A 27 6.33 -14.74 -13.56
CA SER A 27 5.01 -14.13 -13.54
C SER A 27 4.21 -14.64 -12.35
N ILE A 28 3.80 -13.75 -11.43
CA ILE A 28 2.84 -14.07 -10.38
C ILE A 28 1.43 -14.09 -11.00
N GLU A 29 1.23 -15.01 -11.93
CA GLU A 29 -0.08 -15.59 -12.22
C GLU A 29 0.07 -17.06 -11.86
N GLU A 30 -0.67 -17.48 -10.83
CA GLU A 30 -0.74 -18.85 -10.29
C GLU A 30 0.43 -19.24 -9.36
N LEU A 31 0.16 -20.10 -8.38
CA LEU A 31 1.03 -20.59 -7.30
C LEU A 31 1.03 -19.82 -5.95
N GLN A 32 -0.13 -19.81 -5.29
CA GLN A 32 -0.16 -19.93 -3.81
C GLN A 32 -1.12 -21.05 -3.39
N ASP A 33 -0.88 -22.24 -3.93
CA ASP A 33 -1.42 -23.52 -3.52
C ASP A 33 -0.26 -24.38 -2.99
N GLY A 34 0.24 -24.05 -1.80
CA GLY A 34 1.41 -24.78 -1.28
C GLY A 34 1.91 -24.33 0.08
N ARG A 35 1.15 -24.66 1.13
CA ARG A 35 1.61 -25.04 2.48
C ARG A 35 2.98 -24.50 2.95
N ASP A 36 2.92 -23.39 3.66
CA ASP A 36 3.61 -23.18 4.95
C ASP A 36 2.72 -22.25 5.79
N VAL A 37 1.59 -22.80 6.25
CA VAL A 37 0.76 -22.13 7.25
C VAL A 37 1.54 -22.18 8.56
N ALA A 38 2.23 -21.09 8.87
CA ALA A 38 2.59 -20.80 10.25
C ALA A 38 1.29 -20.87 11.06
N GLU A 39 1.23 -21.86 11.95
CA GLU A 39 0.11 -22.19 12.82
C GLU A 39 -0.47 -20.90 13.44
N GLY A 40 -1.66 -20.47 12.99
CA GLY A 40 -2.43 -19.37 13.60
C GLY A 40 -2.67 -18.10 12.78
N GLY A 41 -2.14 -17.97 11.56
CA GLY A 41 -2.35 -16.77 10.72
C GLY A 41 -3.56 -16.84 9.78
N SER A 42 -4.34 -15.75 9.69
CA SER A 42 -5.35 -15.60 8.63
C SER A 42 -4.69 -15.56 7.25
N VAL A 43 -5.28 -16.22 6.24
CA VAL A 43 -4.81 -16.22 4.84
C VAL A 43 -5.61 -15.29 3.92
N ARG A 44 -6.79 -14.85 4.36
CA ARG A 44 -7.69 -14.00 3.57
C ARG A 44 -7.02 -12.72 3.07
N LYS A 45 -7.43 -12.27 1.88
CA LYS A 45 -6.88 -11.08 1.21
C LYS A 45 -7.32 -9.76 1.86
N TYR A 46 -8.58 -9.67 2.29
CA TYR A 46 -9.22 -8.45 2.78
C TYR A 46 -9.84 -8.60 4.18
N LEU A 47 -10.54 -7.59 4.69
CA LEU A 47 -11.05 -7.61 6.07
C LEU A 47 -12.10 -8.68 6.34
N ASP A 48 -12.85 -9.12 5.34
CA ASP A 48 -13.97 -10.06 5.50
C ASP A 48 -13.87 -11.31 4.60
N GLY A 49 -12.76 -11.46 3.86
CA GLY A 49 -12.58 -12.59 2.95
C GLY A 49 -11.66 -12.23 1.80
N ASP A 50 -11.86 -12.87 0.64
CA ASP A 50 -11.01 -12.72 -0.54
C ASP A 50 -11.56 -11.74 -1.58
N THR A 51 -12.67 -11.09 -1.29
CA THR A 51 -13.29 -10.04 -2.12
C THR A 51 -13.35 -8.72 -1.34
N LEU A 52 -13.18 -7.59 -2.04
CA LEU A 52 -13.33 -6.27 -1.44
C LEU A 52 -14.78 -6.06 -0.98
N THR A 53 -14.93 -5.49 0.21
CA THR A 53 -16.21 -5.21 0.85
C THR A 53 -16.30 -3.74 1.28
N LEU A 54 -17.49 -3.32 1.72
CA LEU A 54 -17.70 -1.96 2.23
C LEU A 54 -16.78 -1.63 3.43
N SER A 55 -16.42 -2.63 4.25
CA SER A 55 -15.45 -2.41 5.32
C SER A 55 -14.07 -2.01 4.81
N ASP A 56 -13.64 -2.57 3.67
CA ASP A 56 -12.36 -2.24 3.06
C ASP A 56 -12.38 -0.82 2.47
N CYS A 57 -13.45 -0.46 1.77
CA CYS A 57 -13.63 0.90 1.23
C CYS A 57 -13.61 1.98 2.32
N ASN A 58 -14.03 1.65 3.55
CA ASN A 58 -13.97 2.59 4.68
C ASN A 58 -12.57 2.67 5.31
N LEU A 59 -11.84 1.54 5.38
CA LEU A 59 -10.54 1.48 6.06
C LEU A 59 -9.38 1.88 5.17
N LEU A 60 -9.33 1.39 3.93
CA LEU A 60 -8.18 1.55 3.04
C LEU A 60 -7.79 3.02 2.79
N PRO A 61 -8.73 3.95 2.50
CA PRO A 61 -8.37 5.35 2.33
C PRO A 61 -7.74 5.96 3.59
N LYS A 62 -8.26 5.61 4.78
CA LYS A 62 -7.73 6.09 6.06
C LYS A 62 -6.35 5.50 6.35
N LEU A 63 -6.17 4.21 6.06
CA LEU A 63 -4.91 3.51 6.27
C LEU A 63 -3.81 4.05 5.35
N HIS A 64 -4.14 4.37 4.09
CA HIS A 64 -3.21 4.99 3.15
C HIS A 64 -2.77 6.38 3.61
N VAL A 65 -3.71 7.23 4.02
CA VAL A 65 -3.38 8.55 4.60
C VAL A 65 -2.45 8.40 5.80
N VAL A 66 -2.74 7.46 6.72
CA VAL A 66 -1.87 7.22 7.88
C VAL A 66 -0.48 6.74 7.44
N LYS A 67 -0.37 5.82 6.47
CA LYS A 67 0.92 5.34 5.95
C LYS A 67 1.77 6.51 5.43
N VAL A 68 1.20 7.35 4.55
CA VAL A 68 1.91 8.48 3.92
C VAL A 68 2.31 9.53 4.95
N VAL A 69 1.35 10.00 5.76
CA VAL A 69 1.57 11.08 6.73
C VAL A 69 2.53 10.65 7.85
N ALA A 70 2.40 9.42 8.35
CA ALA A 70 3.28 8.92 9.42
C ALA A 70 4.72 8.74 8.92
N LYS A 71 4.90 8.24 7.69
CA LYS A 71 6.22 8.16 7.08
C LYS A 71 6.83 9.54 6.91
N ARG A 72 6.08 10.49 6.33
CA ARG A 72 6.56 11.84 6.04
C ARG A 72 6.95 12.65 7.27
N TYR A 73 6.08 12.72 8.28
CA TYR A 73 6.22 13.66 9.39
C TYR A 73 6.75 13.07 10.68
N ARG A 74 6.80 11.73 10.79
CA ARG A 74 7.28 11.03 11.98
C ARG A 74 8.35 9.99 11.69
N ASN A 75 8.72 9.81 10.41
CA ASN A 75 9.59 8.71 9.98
C ASN A 75 9.15 7.36 10.56
N TYR A 76 7.84 7.19 10.71
CA TYR A 76 7.24 5.97 11.21
C TYR A 76 6.76 5.14 10.05
N GLU A 77 7.19 3.88 10.01
CA GLU A 77 6.69 2.88 9.09
C GLU A 77 5.94 1.80 9.84
N ILE A 78 5.01 1.15 9.15
CA ILE A 78 4.32 -0.02 9.68
C ILE A 78 5.37 -1.12 9.89
N PRO A 79 5.59 -1.62 11.12
CA PRO A 79 6.63 -2.61 11.38
C PRO A 79 6.44 -3.89 10.53
N ALA A 80 7.55 -4.46 10.05
CA ALA A 80 7.54 -5.60 9.12
C ALA A 80 6.95 -6.88 9.72
N GLU A 81 6.99 -7.01 11.05
CA GLU A 81 6.36 -8.10 11.81
C GLU A 81 4.83 -8.12 11.68
N LEU A 82 4.19 -7.00 11.32
CA LEU A 82 2.75 -6.91 11.08
C LEU A 82 2.38 -7.49 9.71
N ARG A 83 2.74 -8.76 9.47
CA ARG A 83 2.59 -9.46 8.18
C ARG A 83 1.17 -9.43 7.62
N GLY A 84 0.15 -9.52 8.49
CA GLY A 84 -1.25 -9.47 8.07
C GLY A 84 -1.66 -8.11 7.50
N VAL A 85 -1.15 -7.02 8.08
CA VAL A 85 -1.39 -5.65 7.60
C VAL A 85 -0.68 -5.44 6.27
N TRP A 86 0.58 -5.85 6.15
CA TRP A 86 1.31 -5.78 4.89
C TRP A 86 0.67 -6.61 3.78
N ARG A 87 0.18 -7.81 4.08
CA ARG A 87 -0.60 -8.61 3.13
C ARG A 87 -1.86 -7.88 2.69
N TYR A 88 -2.62 -7.31 3.63
CA TYR A 88 -3.85 -6.57 3.33
C TYR A 88 -3.58 -5.38 2.41
N ILE A 89 -2.61 -4.55 2.79
CA ILE A 89 -2.21 -3.36 2.03
C ILE A 89 -1.74 -3.77 0.62
N ARG A 90 -0.88 -4.78 0.51
CA ARG A 90 -0.39 -5.25 -0.80
C ARG A 90 -1.52 -5.73 -1.72
N ASN A 91 -2.46 -6.50 -1.19
CA ASN A 91 -3.63 -6.92 -1.97
C ASN A 91 -4.46 -5.71 -2.42
N ALA A 92 -4.64 -4.70 -1.58
CA ALA A 92 -5.36 -3.48 -1.95
C ALA A 92 -4.64 -2.69 -3.06
N TYR A 93 -3.32 -2.50 -2.96
CA TYR A 93 -2.54 -1.78 -4.00
C TYR A 93 -2.44 -2.55 -5.32
N SER A 94 -2.74 -3.84 -5.35
CA SER A 94 -2.87 -4.59 -6.62
C SER A 94 -4.23 -4.43 -7.30
N ARG A 95 -5.16 -3.65 -6.72
CA ARG A 95 -6.51 -3.44 -7.23
C ARG A 95 -6.69 -2.06 -7.80
N ASP A 96 -7.15 -2.02 -9.05
CA ASP A 96 -7.51 -0.80 -9.77
C ASP A 96 -8.56 0.04 -9.04
N GLU A 97 -9.50 -0.60 -8.32
CA GLU A 97 -10.53 0.11 -7.56
C GLU A 97 -9.93 0.99 -6.45
N PHE A 98 -8.78 0.58 -5.90
CA PHE A 98 -8.09 1.32 -4.87
C PHE A 98 -7.06 2.28 -5.47
N THR A 99 -6.18 1.81 -6.35
CA THR A 99 -5.08 2.64 -6.90
C THR A 99 -5.59 3.83 -7.70
N ASN A 100 -6.63 3.64 -8.53
CA ASN A 100 -7.18 4.73 -9.35
C ASN A 100 -8.00 5.75 -8.53
N THR A 101 -8.31 5.46 -7.27
CA THR A 101 -9.08 6.35 -6.38
C THR A 101 -8.22 6.99 -5.29
N CYS A 102 -6.96 6.59 -5.15
CA CYS A 102 -6.03 7.20 -4.22
C CYS A 102 -5.61 8.59 -4.70
N ALA A 103 -5.51 9.54 -3.77
CA ALA A 103 -4.85 10.80 -4.03
C ALA A 103 -3.33 10.59 -4.12
N ALA A 104 -2.64 11.42 -4.89
CA ALA A 104 -1.17 11.41 -4.91
C ALA A 104 -0.62 11.72 -3.51
N ASP A 105 0.49 11.08 -3.13
CA ASP A 105 1.11 11.24 -1.82
C ASP A 105 1.40 12.71 -1.49
N ALA A 106 1.86 13.49 -2.46
CA ALA A 106 2.12 14.93 -2.31
C ALA A 106 0.87 15.74 -1.88
N GLU A 107 -0.32 15.38 -2.39
CA GLU A 107 -1.58 16.03 -2.00
C GLU A 107 -1.97 15.68 -0.57
N ILE A 108 -1.76 14.42 -0.17
CA ILE A 108 -2.00 13.95 1.20
C ILE A 108 -1.05 14.65 2.17
N GLU A 109 0.24 14.73 1.84
CA GLU A 109 1.24 15.44 2.64
C GLU A 109 0.86 16.92 2.81
N LEU A 110 0.56 17.60 1.70
CA LEU A 110 0.17 19.01 1.72
C LEU A 110 -1.06 19.24 2.60
N ALA A 111 -2.09 18.40 2.48
CA ALA A 111 -3.31 18.50 3.27
C ALA A 111 -3.06 18.34 4.80
N TYR A 112 -2.06 17.56 5.19
CA TYR A 112 -1.75 17.30 6.60
C TYR A 112 -0.59 18.14 7.16
N GLN A 113 0.04 18.98 6.32
CA GLN A 113 1.25 19.72 6.67
C GLN A 113 1.08 20.55 7.97
N ASP A 114 -0.02 21.27 8.12
CA ASP A 114 -0.21 22.18 9.24
C ASP A 114 -0.62 21.48 10.54
N VAL A 115 -1.37 20.39 10.44
CA VAL A 115 -1.74 19.58 11.62
C VAL A 115 -0.56 18.75 12.12
N ALA A 116 0.28 18.24 11.22
CA ALA A 116 1.46 17.45 11.57
C ALA A 116 2.53 18.28 12.31
N LYS A 117 2.74 19.55 11.92
CA LYS A 117 3.65 20.49 12.60
C LYS A 117 3.27 20.73 14.06
N ARG A 118 1.97 20.73 14.41
CA ARG A 118 1.50 21.02 15.78
C ARG A 118 1.78 19.89 16.76
N LEU A 119 2.00 18.69 16.25
CA LEU A 119 2.19 17.47 17.04
C LEU A 119 3.67 17.25 17.45
N SER A 120 4.63 18.05 16.96
CA SER A 120 6.05 17.96 17.35
C SER A 120 6.32 18.73 18.65
N LYS A 121 5.68 18.31 19.74
CA LYS A 121 5.85 18.89 21.07
C LYS A 121 6.77 18.06 21.95
#